data_AF-A0A9W9NII1-F1
#
_entry.id   AF-A0A9W9NII1-F1
#
_cell.length_a   1.000
_cell.length_b   1.000
_cell.length_c   1.000
_cell.angle_alpha   90.00
_cell.angle_beta   90.00
_cell.angle_gamma   90.00
#
_symmetry.space_group_name_H-M   'P 1'
#
loop_
_entity.id
_entity.type
_entity.pdbx_description
1 polymer ?
#
loop_
_entity_poly.entity_id
_entity_poly.type
_entity_poly.pdbx_seq_one_letter_code
_entity_poly.pdbx_strand_id
1 'polypeptide(L)'
;MAKLTRDQRLIVRSQHACGDSMKTIAKRNGFSRSQVRYACRDDVNSTPQKDKSGRPPKLPIHGLDNVRSWIGESPERRFEKKGYGNNFRRANPLDKYTPK
;
A
#
# COMPACT_ATOMS: atom_id res chain seq x y z
N MET A 1 3.40 14.01 -23.11
CA MET A 1 4.58 13.13 -22.96
C MET A 1 4.13 11.75 -22.49
N ALA A 2 4.44 10.71 -23.25
CA ALA A 2 4.11 9.33 -22.86
C ALA A 2 4.90 8.91 -21.61
N LYS A 3 4.24 8.24 -20.66
CA LYS A 3 4.87 7.72 -19.44
C LYS A 3 5.58 6.41 -19.75
N LEU A 4 6.75 6.18 -19.15
CA LEU A 4 7.43 4.88 -19.22
C LEU A 4 6.54 3.78 -18.60
N THR A 5 6.54 2.61 -19.20
CA THR A 5 5.87 1.42 -18.65
C THR A 5 6.57 0.96 -17.36
N ARG A 6 5.95 0.03 -16.62
CA ARG A 6 6.55 -0.52 -15.39
C ARG A 6 7.93 -1.13 -15.68
N ASP A 7 8.02 -1.94 -16.72
CA ASP A 7 9.24 -2.70 -17.02
C ASP A 7 10.35 -1.79 -17.54
N GLN A 8 10.01 -0.76 -18.32
CA GLN A 8 10.96 0.29 -18.72
C GLN A 8 11.50 1.06 -17.51
N ARG A 9 10.67 1.36 -16.50
CA ARG A 9 11.14 1.99 -15.25
C ARG A 9 12.10 1.08 -14.48
N LEU A 10 11.84 -0.23 -14.45
CA LEU A 10 12.74 -1.20 -13.83
C LEU A 10 14.10 -1.22 -14.52
N ILE A 11 14.14 -1.26 -15.86
CA ILE A 11 15.38 -1.22 -16.63
C ILE A 11 16.19 0.04 -16.31
N VAL A 12 15.55 1.20 -16.33
CA VAL A 12 16.19 2.48 -16.02
C VAL A 12 16.77 2.49 -14.60
N ARG A 13 16.04 1.98 -13.61
CA ARG A 13 16.51 1.91 -12.22
C ARG A 13 17.67 0.94 -12.05
N SER A 14 17.60 -0.24 -12.65
CA SER A 14 18.69 -1.21 -12.59
C SER A 14 19.98 -0.64 -13.18
N GLN A 15 19.90 0.02 -14.34
CA GLN A 15 21.06 0.67 -14.95
C GLN A 15 21.62 1.81 -14.08
N HIS A 16 20.74 2.63 -13.51
CA HIS A 16 21.16 3.71 -12.60
C HIS A 16 21.81 3.16 -11.32
N ALA A 17 21.27 2.07 -10.76
CA ALA A 17 21.85 1.39 -9.60
C ALA A 17 23.24 0.78 -9.90
N CYS A 18 23.47 0.35 -11.15
CA CYS A 18 24.78 -0.08 -11.63
C CYS A 18 25.75 1.09 -11.91
N GLY A 19 25.35 2.35 -11.69
CA GLY A 19 26.20 3.53 -11.84
C GLY A 19 26.14 4.20 -13.22
N ASP A 20 25.26 3.78 -14.13
CA ASP A 20 25.10 4.46 -15.41
C ASP A 20 24.55 5.88 -15.22
N SER A 21 25.15 6.86 -15.90
CA SER A 21 24.63 8.24 -15.88
C SER A 21 23.25 8.33 -16.56
N MET A 22 22.38 9.22 -16.08
CA MET A 22 21.06 9.45 -16.70
C MET A 22 21.15 9.83 -18.19
N LYS A 23 22.24 10.49 -18.61
CA LYS A 23 22.49 10.84 -20.03
C LYS A 23 22.74 9.58 -20.86
N THR A 24 23.54 8.66 -20.33
CA THR A 24 23.87 7.38 -20.96
C THR A 24 22.62 6.52 -21.08
N ILE A 25 21.83 6.40 -20.00
CA ILE A 25 20.59 5.63 -19.96
C ILE A 25 19.57 6.16 -20.99
N ALA A 26 19.39 7.48 -21.05
CA ALA A 26 18.50 8.13 -22.01
C ALA A 26 18.91 7.79 -23.46
N LYS A 27 20.20 7.91 -23.79
CA LYS A 27 20.72 7.62 -25.13
C LYS A 27 20.61 6.14 -25.49
N ARG A 28 20.96 5.24 -24.56
CA ARG A 28 20.99 3.78 -24.78
C ARG A 28 19.59 3.21 -25.03
N ASN A 29 18.57 3.69 -24.32
CA ASN A 29 17.22 3.14 -24.40
C ASN A 29 16.25 4.01 -25.24
N GLY A 30 16.73 5.11 -25.83
CA GLY A 30 15.90 6.02 -26.62
C GLY A 30 14.86 6.81 -25.81
N PHE A 31 15.11 7.05 -24.53
CA PHE A 31 14.21 7.80 -23.65
C PHE A 31 14.61 9.26 -23.52
N SER A 32 13.65 10.13 -23.21
CA SER A 32 13.96 11.52 -22.86
C SER A 32 14.61 11.60 -21.48
N ARG A 33 15.47 12.62 -21.27
CA ARG A 33 16.11 12.84 -19.96
C ARG A 33 15.10 13.08 -18.84
N SER A 34 13.96 13.71 -19.16
CA SER A 34 12.87 13.94 -18.20
C SER A 34 12.23 12.62 -17.74
N GLN A 35 12.01 11.67 -18.66
CA GLN A 35 11.49 10.34 -18.32
C GLN A 35 12.47 9.57 -17.42
N VAL A 36 13.77 9.59 -17.75
CA VAL A 36 14.81 8.93 -16.93
C VAL A 36 14.89 9.56 -15.54
N ARG A 37 14.94 10.90 -15.46
CA ARG A 37 14.95 11.62 -14.18
C ARG A 37 13.75 11.24 -13.30
N TYR A 38 12.56 11.13 -13.90
CA TYR A 38 11.35 10.77 -13.17
C TYR A 38 11.37 9.30 -12.71
N ALA A 39 11.92 8.39 -13.52
CA ALA A 39 12.06 6.99 -13.14
C ALA A 39 13.08 6.77 -12.02
N CYS A 40 14.14 7.58 -11.95
CA CYS A 40 15.16 7.53 -10.91
C CYS A 40 14.75 8.21 -9.58
N ARG A 41 13.59 8.88 -9.48
CA ARG A 41 13.12 9.43 -8.20
C ARG A 41 12.66 8.31 -7.26
N ASP A 42 13.15 8.36 -6.02
CA ASP A 42 12.92 7.35 -4.97
C ASP A 42 11.43 7.16 -4.64
N ASP A 43 10.64 8.24 -4.68
CA ASP A 43 9.23 8.23 -4.29
C ASP A 43 8.26 7.72 -5.37
N VAL A 44 8.74 7.40 -6.57
CA VAL A 44 7.87 6.84 -7.60
C VAL A 44 7.69 5.36 -7.31
N ASN A 45 6.62 5.03 -6.58
CA ASN A 45 6.14 3.65 -6.49
C ASN A 45 6.23 2.99 -7.87
N SER A 46 7.01 1.91 -8.00
CA SER A 46 7.18 1.20 -9.28
C SER A 46 5.83 0.69 -9.81
N THR A 47 4.87 0.50 -8.90
CA THR A 47 3.48 0.16 -9.15
C THR A 47 2.70 1.34 -9.77
N PRO A 48 1.94 1.10 -10.85
CA PRO A 48 0.99 2.07 -11.38
C PRO A 48 0.09 2.64 -10.27
N GLN A 49 -0.16 3.95 -10.29
CA GLN A 49 -1.18 4.51 -9.40
C GLN A 49 -2.54 3.90 -9.75
N LYS A 50 -3.26 3.39 -8.74
CA LYS A 50 -4.62 2.87 -8.93
C LYS A 50 -5.47 3.93 -9.62
N ASP A 51 -6.22 3.49 -10.62
CA ASP A 51 -7.18 4.34 -11.30
C ASP A 51 -8.15 4.97 -10.30
N LYS A 52 -8.46 6.26 -10.49
CA LYS A 52 -9.32 7.02 -9.58
C LYS A 52 -10.80 6.75 -9.83
N SER A 53 -11.13 6.06 -10.93
CA SER A 53 -12.48 5.73 -11.38
C SER A 53 -13.32 4.91 -10.38
N GLY A 54 -12.69 4.25 -9.40
CA GLY A 54 -13.38 3.46 -8.36
C GLY A 54 -13.20 3.96 -6.94
N ARG A 55 -12.77 5.22 -6.73
CA ARG A 55 -12.64 5.73 -5.36
C ARG A 55 -14.03 5.93 -4.75
N PRO A 56 -14.29 5.38 -3.55
CA PRO A 56 -15.53 5.69 -2.86
C PRO A 56 -15.64 7.20 -2.66
N PRO A 57 -16.86 7.77 -2.74
CA PRO A 57 -17.07 9.19 -2.53
C PRO A 57 -16.53 9.60 -1.16
N LYS A 58 -15.87 10.76 -1.09
CA LYS A 58 -15.42 11.31 0.19
C LYS A 58 -16.66 11.54 1.05
N LEU A 59 -16.68 10.96 2.26
CA LEU A 59 -17.68 11.29 3.26
C LEU A 59 -17.63 12.81 3.53
N PRO A 60 -18.77 13.51 3.51
CA PRO A 60 -18.82 14.90 3.94
C PRO A 60 -18.39 15.00 5.41
N ILE A 61 -17.76 16.11 5.77
CA ILE A 61 -17.17 16.34 7.11
C ILE A 61 -18.21 16.08 8.21
N HIS A 62 -19.45 16.56 8.03
CA HIS A 62 -20.56 16.32 8.96
C HIS A 62 -20.93 14.83 9.15
N GLY A 63 -20.72 13.99 8.13
CA GLY A 63 -20.93 12.55 8.23
C GLY A 63 -19.85 11.85 9.07
N LEU A 64 -18.64 12.42 9.14
CA LEU A 64 -17.57 11.90 9.99
C LEU A 64 -17.81 12.21 11.47
N ASP A 65 -18.32 13.41 11.77
CA ASP A 65 -18.64 13.79 13.15
C ASP A 65 -19.76 12.92 13.73
N ASN A 66 -20.78 12.61 12.93
CA ASN A 66 -21.87 11.70 13.32
C ASN A 66 -21.39 10.26 13.55
N VAL A 67 -20.44 9.77 12.74
CA VAL A 67 -19.83 8.45 12.96
C VAL A 67 -18.97 8.46 14.22
N ARG A 68 -18.25 9.56 14.47
CA ARG A 68 -17.39 9.72 15.64
C ARG A 68 -18.19 9.81 16.94
N SER A 69 -19.30 10.54 16.96
CA SER A 69 -20.23 10.60 18.09
C SER A 69 -20.88 9.24 18.33
N TRP A 70 -21.37 8.57 17.27
CA TRP A 70 -21.95 7.23 17.37
C TRP A 70 -20.99 6.18 17.95
N ILE A 71 -19.70 6.21 17.56
CA ILE A 71 -18.65 5.34 18.14
C ILE A 71 -18.33 5.71 19.59
N GLY A 72 -18.42 7.00 19.94
CA GLY A 72 -18.14 7.51 21.29
C GLY A 72 -19.24 7.22 22.31
N GLU A 73 -20.50 7.21 21.86
CA GLU A 73 -21.70 7.11 22.71
C GLU A 73 -22.12 5.67 23.04
N SER A 74 -21.51 4.63 22.44
CA SER A 74 -21.90 3.23 22.68
C SER A 74 -20.80 2.39 23.36
N PRO A 75 -20.91 2.09 24.67
CA PRO A 75 -20.09 1.09 25.34
C PRO A 75 -20.40 -0.35 24.92
N GLU A 76 -21.65 -0.62 24.50
CA GLU A 76 -22.19 -1.98 24.27
C GLU A 76 -21.74 -2.61 22.93
N ARG A 77 -21.30 -1.83 21.94
CA ARG A 77 -20.85 -2.38 20.64
C ARG A 77 -19.37 -2.73 20.54
N ARG A 78 -18.57 -2.43 21.58
CA ARG A 78 -17.17 -2.93 21.67
C ARG A 78 -17.11 -4.43 21.97
N PHE A 79 -18.24 -5.01 22.41
CA PHE A 79 -18.35 -6.38 22.88
C PHE A 79 -19.75 -6.97 22.59
N GLU A 80 -20.18 -7.04 21.33
CA GLU A 80 -21.06 -8.15 20.86
C GLU A 80 -20.19 -9.40 20.65
N LYS A 81 -19.34 -9.81 21.60
CA LYS A 81 -19.66 -10.74 22.69
C LYS A 81 -21.03 -11.46 22.56
N LYS A 82 -20.97 -12.57 21.82
CA LYS A 82 -21.45 -13.89 22.25
C LYS A 82 -22.97 -14.13 22.22
N GLY A 83 -23.50 -14.25 21.01
CA GLY A 83 -24.61 -15.15 20.70
C GLY A 83 -24.19 -16.54 20.18
N TYR A 84 -22.91 -16.73 19.83
CA TYR A 84 -22.37 -18.06 19.56
C TYR A 84 -21.83 -18.66 20.85
N GLY A 85 -22.62 -19.52 21.47
CA GLY A 85 -22.07 -20.57 22.32
C GLY A 85 -21.15 -21.43 21.46
N ASN A 86 -19.84 -21.44 21.73
CA ASN A 86 -18.95 -22.56 21.42
C ASN A 86 -17.52 -22.33 21.95
N ASN A 87 -17.14 -23.13 22.95
CA ASN A 87 -15.90 -23.89 23.01
C ASN A 87 -14.63 -23.31 22.37
N PHE A 88 -14.17 -22.13 22.80
CA PHE A 88 -12.79 -21.68 22.53
C PHE A 88 -12.03 -21.43 23.84
N ARG A 89 -11.98 -22.45 24.71
CA ARG A 89 -10.70 -22.74 25.38
C ARG A 89 -9.77 -23.25 24.29
N ARG A 90 -9.10 -22.34 23.57
CA ARG A 90 -7.88 -22.73 22.87
C ARG A 90 -6.89 -23.08 23.96
N ALA A 91 -6.71 -24.38 24.19
CA ALA A 91 -5.45 -24.86 24.73
C ALA A 91 -4.35 -24.15 23.92
N ASN A 92 -3.46 -23.45 24.61
CA ASN A 92 -2.33 -22.82 23.98
C ASN A 92 -1.51 -23.97 23.37
N PRO A 93 -1.28 -24.03 22.04
CA PRO A 93 -0.55 -25.15 21.45
C PRO A 93 0.90 -25.26 21.95
N LEU A 94 1.38 -24.27 22.70
CA LEU A 94 2.66 -24.25 23.38
C LEU A 94 2.68 -24.98 24.74
N ASP A 95 1.52 -25.29 25.33
CA ASP A 95 1.45 -26.03 26.61
C ASP A 95 1.72 -27.54 26.46
N LYS A 96 1.97 -28.02 25.24
CA LYS A 96 2.24 -29.44 24.94
C LYS A 96 3.72 -29.83 24.93
N TYR A 97 4.64 -28.89 25.14
CA TYR A 97 6.09 -29.12 25.00
C TYR A 97 6.88 -28.72 26.24
N THR A 98 6.35 -28.96 27.43
CA THR A 98 7.17 -29.00 28.65
C THR A 98 7.62 -30.43 28.90
N PRO A 99 8.90 -30.78 28.68
CA PRO A 99 9.43 -32.09 29.05
C PRO A 99 9.40 -32.22 30.58
N LYS A 100 8.98 -33.39 31.06
CA LYS A 100 8.96 -33.76 32.48
C LYS A 100 10.35 -33.97 33.04
#